data_AF-A0A838MRQ4-F1
#
_entry.id   AF-A0A838MRQ4-F1
#
_cell.length_a   1.000
_cell.length_b   1.000
_cell.length_c   1.000
_cell.angle_alpha   90.00
_cell.angle_beta   90.00
_cell.angle_gamma   90.00
#
_symmetry.space_group_name_H-M   'P 1'
#
loop_
_entity.id
_entity.type
_entity.pdbx_description
1 polymer ?
#
loop_
_entity_poly.entity_id
_entity_poly.type
_entity_poly.pdbx_seq_one_letter_code
_entity_poly.pdbx_strand_id
1 'polypeptide(L)'
;MQINVGVIYQTDPHIEDAIPSMMRDVVEQAKLTFVRANFTAFGPSSLDFELLFEAEVAEIAMAKAEYQKVALGILRAFNQRGIEFAYPTQTTFTAAPDGTMIVPYPPSGVFPVAPSHDAMSRS
;
A
#
# COMPACT_ATOMS: atom_id res chain seq x y z
N MET A 1 -18.63 -3.45 10.27
CA MET A 1 -18.07 -2.61 9.19
C MET A 1 -16.70 -3.15 8.81
N GLN A 2 -16.34 -3.07 7.52
CA GLN A 2 -15.11 -3.67 7.00
C GLN A 2 -14.29 -2.65 6.19
N ILE A 3 -12.98 -2.63 6.40
CA ILE A 3 -12.01 -1.84 5.63
C ILE A 3 -10.96 -2.80 5.06
N ASN A 4 -10.68 -2.69 3.77
CA ASN A 4 -9.58 -3.39 3.11
C ASN A 4 -8.46 -2.40 2.81
N VAL A 5 -7.23 -2.83 3.07
CA VAL A 5 -6.04 -1.99 2.93
C VAL A 5 -4.96 -2.77 2.23
N GLY A 6 -4.37 -2.18 1.18
CA GLY A 6 -3.20 -2.72 0.51
C GLY A 6 -1.98 -1.88 0.85
N VAL A 7 -0.88 -2.51 1.25
CA VAL A 7 0.43 -1.85 1.41
C VAL A 7 1.42 -2.38 0.37
N ILE A 8 2.47 -1.62 0.08
CA ILE A 8 3.46 -2.01 -0.93
C ILE A 8 4.30 -3.21 -0.45
N TYR A 9 4.81 -4.02 -1.38
CA TYR A 9 5.67 -5.18 -1.09
C TYR A 9 7.03 -4.82 -0.48
N GLN A 10 7.43 -3.55 -0.57
CA GLN A 10 8.68 -3.04 -0.02
C GLN A 10 8.57 -2.62 1.45
N THR A 11 7.41 -2.83 2.08
CA THR A 11 7.24 -2.57 3.51
C THR A 11 8.17 -3.50 4.30
N ASP A 12 8.80 -2.99 5.35
CA ASP A 12 9.69 -3.81 6.18
C ASP A 12 8.86 -4.92 6.87
N PRO A 13 9.27 -6.20 6.80
CA PRO A 13 8.52 -7.30 7.41
C PRO A 13 8.25 -7.13 8.92
N HIS A 14 9.14 -6.45 9.65
CA HIS A 14 8.92 -6.17 11.08
C HIS A 14 7.81 -5.13 11.31
N ILE A 15 7.57 -4.26 10.34
CA ILE A 15 6.46 -3.31 10.36
C ILE A 15 5.16 -4.01 9.94
N GLU A 16 5.23 -4.93 8.97
CA GLU A 16 4.07 -5.70 8.50
C GLU A 16 3.40 -6.51 9.61
N ASP A 17 4.18 -7.20 10.44
CA ASP A 17 3.67 -7.96 11.58
C ASP A 17 2.90 -7.08 12.59
N ALA A 18 3.21 -5.78 12.64
CA ALA A 18 2.55 -4.83 13.52
C ALA A 18 1.31 -4.15 12.88
N ILE A 19 1.06 -4.31 11.58
CA ILE A 19 -0.09 -3.68 10.91
C ILE A 19 -1.44 -4.04 11.57
N PRO A 20 -1.74 -5.32 11.87
CA PRO A 20 -3.01 -5.67 12.51
C PRO A 20 -3.21 -5.03 13.89
N SER A 21 -2.14 -4.93 14.70
CA SER A 21 -2.22 -4.29 16.01
C SER A 21 -2.40 -2.77 15.89
N MET A 22 -1.75 -2.13 14.92
CA MET A 22 -1.97 -0.71 14.63
C MET A 22 -3.42 -0.43 14.21
N MET A 23 -4.01 -1.28 13.36
CA MET A 23 -5.40 -1.14 12.97
C MET A 23 -6.33 -1.29 14.17
N ARG A 24 -6.05 -2.26 15.06
CA ARG A 24 -6.77 -2.43 16.32
C ARG A 24 -6.71 -1.17 17.20
N ASP A 25 -5.52 -0.62 17.40
CA ASP A 25 -5.33 0.60 18.20
C ASP A 25 -6.19 1.75 17.68
N VAL A 26 -6.27 1.93 16.35
CA VAL A 26 -7.10 2.97 15.72
C VAL A 26 -8.59 2.75 16.02
N VAL A 27 -9.08 1.51 15.96
CA VAL A 27 -10.48 1.19 16.29
C VAL A 27 -10.78 1.44 17.76
N GLU A 28 -9.90 1.00 18.67
CA GLU A 28 -10.07 1.18 20.11
C GLU A 28 -10.00 2.67 20.50
N GLN A 29 -9.10 3.45 19.89
CA GLN A 29 -9.05 4.92 20.06
C GLN A 29 -10.31 5.61 19.55
N ALA A 30 -10.96 5.05 18.53
CA ALA A 30 -12.23 5.54 18.05
C ALA A 30 -13.42 5.21 18.98
N LYS A 31 -13.20 4.41 20.04
CA LYS A 31 -14.22 3.86 20.96
C LYS A 31 -15.19 2.91 20.27
N LEU A 32 -14.68 2.14 19.31
CA LEU A 32 -15.46 1.15 18.57
C LEU A 32 -15.00 -0.26 18.97
N THR A 33 -15.81 -1.26 18.64
CA THR A 33 -15.53 -2.65 18.98
C THR A 33 -14.67 -3.28 17.90
N PHE A 34 -13.42 -3.60 18.23
CA PHE A 34 -12.55 -4.38 17.35
C PHE A 34 -13.03 -5.84 17.27
N VAL A 35 -13.14 -6.37 16.05
CA VAL A 35 -13.50 -7.77 15.83
C VAL A 35 -12.28 -8.56 15.36
N ARG A 36 -11.64 -8.14 14.26
CA ARG A 36 -10.41 -8.75 13.75
C ARG A 36 -9.66 -7.84 12.79
N ALA A 37 -8.35 -8.04 12.71
CA ALA A 37 -7.52 -7.55 11.62
C ALA A 37 -6.54 -8.66 11.24
N ASN A 38 -6.38 -8.91 9.95
CA ASN A 38 -5.53 -9.99 9.47
C ASN A 38 -5.02 -9.72 8.06
N PHE A 39 -3.85 -10.28 7.74
CA PHE A 39 -3.40 -10.46 6.37
C PHE A 39 -4.41 -11.34 5.63
N THR A 40 -4.77 -10.96 4.40
CA THR A 40 -5.78 -11.67 3.62
C THR A 40 -5.23 -12.26 2.34
N ALA A 41 -4.34 -11.56 1.63
CA ALA A 41 -3.83 -12.01 0.35
C ALA A 41 -2.53 -11.32 -0.06
N PHE A 42 -1.77 -12.03 -0.90
CA PHE A 42 -0.80 -11.42 -1.79
C PHE A 42 -1.54 -10.93 -3.03
N GLY A 43 -1.81 -9.62 -3.07
CA GLY A 43 -2.49 -8.96 -4.19
C GLY A 43 -1.56 -8.75 -5.39
N PRO A 44 -2.10 -8.40 -6.57
CA PRO A 44 -1.31 -8.20 -7.80
C PRO A 44 -0.21 -7.14 -7.69
N SER A 45 -0.37 -6.18 -6.79
CA SER A 45 0.61 -5.12 -6.53
C SER A 45 0.61 -4.67 -5.06
N SER A 46 0.08 -5.52 -4.17
CA SER A 46 -0.17 -5.16 -2.77
C SER A 46 -0.03 -6.37 -1.84
N LEU A 47 0.28 -6.08 -0.58
CA LEU A 47 0.04 -6.97 0.55
C LEU A 47 -1.28 -6.54 1.18
N ASP A 48 -2.28 -7.41 1.13
CA ASP A 48 -3.65 -7.07 1.49
C ASP A 48 -3.95 -7.44 2.94
N PHE A 49 -4.56 -6.50 3.63
CA PHE A 49 -5.05 -6.62 5.00
C PHE A 49 -6.53 -6.27 5.05
N GLU A 50 -7.23 -6.92 5.96
CA GLU A 50 -8.64 -6.66 6.22
C GLU A 50 -8.86 -6.35 7.69
N LEU A 51 -9.64 -5.31 7.95
CA LEU A 51 -10.09 -4.90 9.27
C LEU A 51 -11.61 -5.04 9.36
N LEU A 52 -12.09 -5.71 10.39
CA LEU A 52 -13.49 -5.83 10.77
C LEU A 52 -13.71 -5.25 12.17
N PHE A 53 -14.71 -4.38 12.30
CA PHE A 53 -15.06 -3.70 13.54
C PHE A 53 -16.54 -3.33 13.58
N GLU A 54 -17.08 -3.07 14.77
CA GLU A 54 -18.49 -2.78 14.99
C GLU A 54 -18.66 -1.41 15.66
N ALA A 55 -19.77 -0.74 15.32
CA ALA A 55 -20.22 0.49 15.98
C ALA A 55 -21.65 0.27 16.48
N GLU A 56 -21.89 0.59 17.74
CA GLU A 56 -23.21 0.50 18.37
C GLU A 56 -24.05 1.75 18.06
N VAL A 57 -24.40 1.92 16.78
CA VAL A 57 -25.19 3.07 16.30
C VAL A 57 -26.34 2.61 15.42
N ALA A 58 -27.53 3.17 15.64
CA ALA A 58 -28.73 2.83 14.87
C ALA A 58 -28.83 3.63 13.56
N GLU A 59 -28.23 4.82 13.51
CA GLU A 59 -28.30 5.69 12.34
C GLU A 59 -27.16 5.43 11.36
N ILE A 60 -27.52 5.26 10.08
CA ILE A 60 -26.56 5.02 9.00
C ILE A 60 -25.55 6.17 8.87
N ALA A 61 -25.99 7.43 9.04
CA ALA A 61 -25.12 8.59 8.97
C ALA A 61 -24.02 8.55 10.04
N MET A 62 -24.38 8.17 11.27
CA MET A 62 -23.43 7.99 12.36
C MET A 62 -22.47 6.82 12.08
N ALA A 63 -22.97 5.69 11.59
CA ALA A 63 -22.13 4.55 11.20
C ALA A 63 -21.08 4.94 10.15
N LYS A 64 -21.47 5.77 9.16
CA LYS A 64 -20.54 6.27 8.14
C LYS A 64 -19.53 7.28 8.70
N ALA A 65 -19.91 8.11 9.66
CA ALA A 65 -18.97 8.99 10.35
C ALA A 65 -17.92 8.19 11.14
N GLU A 66 -18.33 7.15 11.87
CA GLU A 66 -17.41 6.27 12.59
C GLU A 66 -16.50 5.47 11.64
N TYR A 67 -17.04 4.99 10.53
CA TYR A 67 -16.24 4.38 9.47
C TYR A 67 -15.14 5.32 8.96
N GLN A 68 -15.51 6.57 8.63
CA GLN A 68 -14.58 7.57 8.13
C GLN A 68 -13.50 7.91 9.17
N LYS A 69 -13.88 8.00 10.45
CA LYS A 69 -12.96 8.24 11.55
C LYS A 69 -11.88 7.16 11.64
N VAL A 70 -12.27 5.89 11.55
CA VAL A 70 -11.32 4.75 11.52
C VAL A 70 -10.45 4.79 10.25
N ALA A 71 -11.05 4.97 9.07
CA ALA A 71 -10.31 4.99 7.81
C ALA A 71 -9.22 6.09 7.79
N LEU A 72 -9.56 7.31 8.24
CA LEU A 72 -8.59 8.41 8.34
C LEU A 72 -7.59 8.20 9.49
N GLY A 73 -7.97 7.48 10.54
CA GLY A 73 -7.07 7.06 11.61
C GLY A 73 -5.99 6.11 11.10
N ILE A 74 -6.37 5.10 10.30
CA ILE A 74 -5.44 4.16 9.66
C ILE A 74 -4.47 4.92 8.75
N LEU A 75 -4.99 5.79 7.89
CA LEU A 75 -4.16 6.62 7.00
C LEU A 75 -3.09 7.40 7.77
N ARG A 76 -3.47 8.05 8.88
CA ARG A 76 -2.52 8.79 9.73
C ARG A 76 -1.52 7.88 10.42
N ALA A 77 -2.00 6.77 10.98
CA ALA A 77 -1.16 5.80 11.71
C ALA A 77 -0.11 5.14 10.81
N PHE A 78 -0.45 4.91 9.54
CA PHE A 78 0.45 4.34 8.54
C PHE A 78 1.48 5.37 8.09
N ASN A 79 1.04 6.59 7.75
CA ASN A 79 1.95 7.68 7.36
C ASN A 79 2.98 8.01 8.45
N GLN A 80 2.59 7.98 9.74
CA GLN A 80 3.51 8.23 10.86
C GLN A 80 4.62 7.18 10.99
N ARG A 81 4.42 5.99 10.43
CA ARG A 81 5.37 4.87 10.50
C ARG A 81 6.03 4.58 9.16
N GLY A 82 5.81 5.41 8.14
CA GLY A 82 6.35 5.23 6.80
C GLY A 82 5.75 4.04 6.03
N ILE A 83 4.54 3.60 6.40
CA ILE A 83 3.84 2.53 5.68
C ILE A 83 3.14 3.16 4.47
N GLU A 84 3.56 2.77 3.28
CA GLU A 84 2.99 3.27 2.03
C GLU A 84 1.85 2.37 1.54
N PHE A 85 0.74 3.02 1.14
CA PHE A 85 -0.39 2.32 0.53
C PHE A 85 -0.04 1.91 -0.89
N ALA A 86 -0.45 0.69 -1.26
CA ALA A 86 -0.31 0.22 -2.62
C ALA A 86 -1.23 1.00 -3.56
N TYR A 87 -0.67 1.40 -4.69
CA TYR A 87 -1.43 1.92 -5.82
C TYR A 87 -1.55 0.81 -6.87
N PRO A 88 -2.66 0.72 -7.61
CA PRO A 88 -2.73 -0.17 -8.76
C PRO A 88 -1.56 0.14 -9.72
N THR A 89 -0.72 -0.85 -9.98
CA THR A 89 0.34 -0.71 -10.99
C THR A 89 -0.11 -1.43 -12.27
N GLN A 90 0.12 -0.81 -13.42
CA GLN A 90 -0.13 -1.41 -14.72
C GLN A 90 1.14 -1.29 -15.56
N THR A 91 1.63 -2.42 -16.06
CA THR A 91 2.64 -2.41 -17.12
C THR A 91 1.92 -2.28 -18.45
N THR A 92 2.10 -1.15 -19.13
CA THR A 92 1.52 -0.92 -20.46
C THR A 92 2.54 -1.27 -21.54
N PHE A 93 2.13 -2.09 -22.50
CA PHE A 93 2.88 -2.31 -23.74
C PHE A 93 2.24 -1.48 -24.85
N THR A 94 3.01 -0.59 -25.48
CA THR A 94 2.54 0.19 -26.63
C THR A 94 2.84 -0.59 -27.91
N ALA A 95 1.81 -0.87 -28.71
CA ALA A 95 1.97 -1.48 -30.03
C ALA A 95 1.77 -0.41 -31.13
N ALA A 96 2.52 -0.53 -32.21
CA ALA A 96 2.27 0.23 -33.43
C ALA A 96 0.96 -0.26 -34.09
N PRO A 97 0.38 0.50 -35.04
CA PRO A 97 -0.88 0.12 -35.71
C PRO A 97 -0.83 -1.24 -36.43
N ASP A 98 0.37 -1.76 -36.72
CA ASP A 98 0.62 -3.07 -37.31
C ASP A 98 0.77 -4.21 -36.27
N GLY A 99 0.60 -3.92 -34.98
CA GLY A 99 0.69 -4.89 -33.89
C GLY A 99 2.12 -5.16 -33.39
N THR A 100 3.13 -4.48 -33.92
CA THR A 100 4.51 -4.64 -33.45
C THR A 100 4.73 -3.92 -32.12
N MET A 101 5.48 -4.54 -31.22
CA MET A 101 5.81 -3.98 -29.90
C MET A 101 6.77 -2.80 -30.06
N ILE A 102 6.39 -1.63 -29.53
CA ILE A 102 7.26 -0.46 -29.45
C ILE A 102 8.05 -0.57 -28.15
N VAL A 103 9.32 -0.93 -28.26
CA VAL A 103 10.25 -0.87 -27.13
C VAL A 103 10.52 0.61 -26.78
N PRO A 104 10.58 0.98 -25.48
CA PRO A 104 10.79 2.38 -25.07
C PRO A 104 12.24 2.86 -25.26
N TYR A 105 13.12 2.01 -25.82
CA TYR A 105 14.52 2.28 -26.09
C TYR A 105 14.85 1.98 -27.56
N PRO A 106 15.80 2.70 -28.17
CA PRO A 106 16.17 2.50 -29.56
C PRO A 106 16.72 1.08 -29.80
N PRO A 107 16.47 0.49 -30.98
CA PRO A 107 16.85 -0.90 -31.30
C PRO A 107 18.36 -1.12 -31.43
N SER A 108 19.17 -0.06 -31.46
CA SER A 108 20.63 -0.13 -31.47
C SER A 108 21.17 0.04 -30.04
N GLY A 109 21.82 -1.01 -29.52
CA GLY A 109 22.34 -1.14 -28.16
C GLY A 109 23.49 -0.18 -27.78
N VAL A 110 23.27 1.12 -27.91
CA VAL A 110 24.13 2.15 -27.30
C VAL A 110 23.61 2.38 -25.90
N PHE A 111 24.08 1.57 -24.96
CA PHE A 111 23.90 1.86 -23.54
C PHE A 111 24.77 3.08 -23.18
N PRO A 112 24.25 4.10 -22.49
CA PRO A 112 25.12 5.08 -21.86
C PRO A 112 26.01 4.32 -20.87
N VAL A 113 27.33 4.40 -21.06
CA VAL A 113 28.31 3.87 -20.10
C VAL A 113 28.03 4.56 -18.76
N ALA A 114 27.61 3.79 -17.76
CA ALA A 114 27.51 4.29 -16.39
C ALA A 114 28.89 4.85 -15.98
N PRO A 115 28.96 6.02 -15.31
CA PRO A 115 30.25 6.54 -14.87
C PRO A 115 30.92 5.49 -13.98
N SER A 116 32.12 5.06 -14.38
CA SER A 116 32.91 4.07 -13.66
C SER A 116 33.12 4.53 -12.22
N HIS A 117 32.73 3.70 -11.26
CA HIS A 117 32.92 3.91 -9.83
C HIS A 117 34.40 3.63 -9.44
N ASP A 118 35.33 4.25 -10.16
CA ASP A 118 36.78 4.00 -10.02
C ASP A 118 37.59 5.31 -9.96
N ALA A 119 37.01 6.33 -9.33
CA ALA A 119 37.67 7.61 -9.05
C ALA A 119 37.54 8.04 -7.57
N MET A 120 37.42 7.09 -6.64
CA MET A 120 37.50 7.38 -5.19
C MET A 120 38.44 6.44 -4.44
N SER A 121 39.52 6.02 -5.10
CA SER A 121 40.73 5.51 -4.43
C SER A 121 41.96 6.09 -5.11
N ARG A 122 42.20 7.39 -4.88
CA ARG A 122 43.51 8.05 -4.92
C ARG A 122 43.38 9.52 -4.52
N SER A 123 43.62 9.77 -3.24
CA SER A 123 44.38 10.89 -2.64
C SER A 123 43.80 11.25 -1.28
#